data_AF-A0A843G714-F1
#
_entry.id   AF-A0A843G714-F1
#
_cell.length_a   1.000
_cell.length_b   1.000
_cell.length_c   1.000
_cell.angle_alpha   90.00
_cell.angle_beta   90.00
_cell.angle_gamma   90.00
#
_symmetry.space_group_name_H-M   'P 1'
#
loop_
_entity.id
_entity.type
_entity.pdbx_description
1 polymer ?
#
loop_
_entity_poly.entity_id
_entity_poly.type
_entity_poly.pdbx_seq_one_letter_code
_entity_poly.pdbx_strand_id
1 'polypeptide(L)'
;MTSTLSEDIKELIKFTIYLILEVSIFFAITQTLGGITIPNFRTAFLIIILLSLVNAVLWPIVSYFSLRFIVLTIGFGTFLIDGILLYIISLFIPGVYISGISLFSIPLLIALISSLLSIILNIDDDTSYYHNILEKEMKMIYSKEIDMDGFIFLEIDGLSHSTLMKALENGDMPTLSKWIEDGSHKLAKWETDLSSQTSSSQAGILHGNNSNIPAFRWIEKENDNRVISSNGRDNSELIEKRISNGKGLLSNNG
;
A
#
# COMPACT_ATOMS: atom_id res chain seq x y z
N MET A 1 3.50 -14.31 -24.13
CA MET A 1 4.85 -13.84 -24.52
C MET A 1 4.81 -12.55 -25.36
N THR A 2 3.79 -12.34 -26.20
CA THR A 2 3.60 -11.09 -26.97
C THR A 2 2.89 -9.97 -26.20
N SER A 3 2.10 -10.29 -25.16
CA SER A 3 1.39 -9.30 -24.33
C SER A 3 2.32 -8.54 -23.38
N THR A 4 3.25 -9.25 -22.73
CA THR A 4 4.20 -8.69 -21.76
C THR A 4 5.14 -7.66 -22.40
N LEU A 5 5.64 -7.94 -23.60
CA LEU A 5 6.53 -7.02 -24.32
C LEU A 5 5.83 -5.69 -24.68
N SER A 6 4.51 -5.72 -24.90
CA SER A 6 3.70 -4.52 -25.19
C SER A 6 3.46 -3.69 -23.94
N GLU A 7 3.29 -4.34 -22.78
CA GLU A 7 3.14 -3.68 -21.49
C GLU A 7 4.46 -3.03 -21.04
N ASP A 8 5.58 -3.74 -21.14
CA ASP A 8 6.91 -3.22 -20.81
C ASP A 8 7.26 -1.95 -21.63
N ILE A 9 6.90 -1.95 -22.92
CA ILE A 9 7.11 -0.78 -23.79
C ILE A 9 6.22 0.40 -23.38
N LYS A 10 4.96 0.15 -23.00
CA LYS A 10 4.07 1.22 -22.54
C LYS A 10 4.56 1.84 -21.24
N GLU A 11 5.02 1.02 -20.30
CA GLU A 11 5.61 1.50 -19.05
C GLU A 11 6.89 2.30 -19.29
N LEU A 12 7.76 1.84 -20.20
CA LEU A 12 8.96 2.60 -20.58
C LEU A 12 8.60 3.96 -21.20
N ILE A 13 7.57 4.02 -22.03
CA ILE A 13 7.08 5.28 -22.63
C ILE A 13 6.53 6.21 -21.54
N LYS A 14 5.70 5.71 -20.62
CA LYS A 14 5.17 6.50 -19.50
C LYS A 14 6.30 7.06 -18.64
N PHE A 15 7.28 6.23 -18.28
CA PHE A 15 8.44 6.65 -17.50
C PHE A 15 9.26 7.73 -18.21
N THR A 16 9.46 7.57 -19.53
CA THR A 16 10.16 8.57 -20.35
C THR A 16 9.41 9.90 -20.38
N ILE A 17 8.08 9.85 -20.56
CA ILE A 17 7.22 11.04 -20.54
C ILE A 17 7.25 11.70 -19.16
N TYR A 18 7.15 10.91 -18.10
CA TYR A 18 7.25 11.37 -16.71
C TYR A 18 8.54 12.15 -16.48
N LEU A 19 9.69 11.56 -16.82
CA LEU A 19 11.00 12.18 -16.60
C LEU A 19 11.17 13.47 -17.41
N ILE A 20 10.72 13.49 -18.66
CA ILE A 20 10.77 14.70 -19.50
C ILE A 20 9.90 15.81 -18.92
N LEU A 21 8.68 15.48 -18.49
CA LEU A 21 7.75 16.44 -17.89
C LEU A 21 8.26 16.97 -16.56
N GLU A 22 8.76 16.09 -15.69
CA GLU A 22 9.32 16.46 -14.40
C GLU A 22 10.47 17.45 -14.55
N VAL A 23 11.44 17.15 -15.42
CA VAL A 23 12.58 18.04 -15.69
C VAL A 23 12.14 19.36 -16.31
N SER A 24 11.18 19.33 -17.24
CA SER A 24 10.69 20.53 -17.91
C SER A 24 9.93 21.45 -16.96
N ILE A 25 9.05 20.89 -16.13
CA ILE A 25 8.27 21.65 -15.14
C ILE A 25 9.20 22.19 -14.06
N PHE A 26 10.12 21.37 -13.55
CA PHE A 26 11.11 21.81 -12.57
C PHE A 26 11.97 22.96 -13.10
N PHE A 27 12.48 22.85 -14.33
CA PHE A 27 13.24 23.93 -14.96
C PHE A 27 12.38 25.20 -15.12
N ALA A 28 11.15 25.08 -15.62
CA ALA A 28 10.28 26.25 -15.81
C ALA A 28 9.96 26.97 -14.50
N ILE A 29 9.71 26.23 -13.42
CA ILE A 29 9.36 26.82 -12.11
C ILE A 29 10.59 27.43 -11.44
N THR A 30 11.76 26.82 -11.55
CA THR A 30 13.00 27.37 -10.97
C THR A 30 13.48 28.65 -11.66
N GLN A 31 13.07 28.92 -12.90
CA GLN A 31 13.29 30.23 -13.54
C GLN A 31 12.40 31.34 -12.96
N THR A 32 11.27 31.00 -12.34
CA THR A 32 10.30 31.96 -11.80
C THR A 32 10.39 32.13 -10.28
N LEU A 33 10.85 31.10 -9.56
CA LEU A 33 11.12 31.15 -8.13
C LEU A 33 12.46 31.84 -7.84
N GLY A 34 12.43 32.91 -7.04
CA GLY A 34 13.65 33.52 -6.50
C GLY A 34 14.32 32.60 -5.47
N GLY A 35 15.65 32.47 -5.55
CA GLY A 35 16.47 31.78 -4.54
C GLY A 35 17.35 30.65 -5.07
N ILE A 36 17.25 30.30 -6.36
CA ILE A 36 18.02 29.22 -6.98
C ILE A 36 18.39 29.66 -8.39
N THR A 37 19.64 29.43 -8.78
CA THR A 37 20.07 29.64 -10.15
C THR A 37 20.37 28.29 -10.77
N ILE A 38 19.48 27.84 -11.67
CA ILE A 38 19.74 26.69 -12.53
C ILE A 38 20.07 27.23 -13.92
N PRO A 39 21.35 27.18 -14.34
CA PRO A 39 21.79 27.89 -15.53
C PRO A 39 21.17 27.34 -16.80
N ASN A 40 21.09 26.01 -16.93
CA ASN A 40 20.70 25.34 -18.17
C ASN A 40 19.75 24.16 -17.89
N PHE A 41 18.94 23.78 -18.89
CA PHE A 41 18.12 22.57 -18.86
C PHE A 41 18.93 21.30 -18.54
N ARG A 42 20.16 21.22 -19.08
CA ARG A 42 21.10 20.12 -18.78
C ARG A 42 21.40 20.00 -17.28
N THR A 43 21.46 21.12 -16.58
CA THR A 43 21.73 21.14 -15.14
C THR A 43 20.52 20.67 -14.35
N ALA A 44 19.29 21.09 -14.73
CA ALA A 44 18.06 20.58 -14.13
C ALA A 44 17.93 19.05 -14.31
N PHE A 45 18.21 18.56 -15.51
CA PHE A 45 18.22 17.14 -15.82
C PHE A 45 19.23 16.36 -14.96
N LEU A 46 20.45 16.87 -14.83
CA LEU A 46 21.49 16.25 -13.98
C LEU A 46 21.08 16.24 -12.50
N ILE A 47 20.49 17.32 -12.00
CA ILE A 47 20.00 17.38 -10.62
C ILE A 47 18.95 16.31 -10.36
N ILE A 48 17.92 16.23 -11.21
CA ILE A 48 16.84 15.25 -11.03
C ILE A 48 17.37 13.83 -11.10
N ILE A 49 18.18 13.50 -12.11
CA ILE A 49 18.75 12.16 -12.24
C ILE A 49 19.64 11.80 -11.05
N LEU A 50 20.52 12.72 -10.62
CA LEU A 50 21.41 12.46 -9.49
C LEU A 50 20.62 12.30 -8.19
N LEU A 51 19.63 13.15 -7.96
CA LEU A 51 18.77 13.07 -6.78
C LEU A 51 18.00 11.74 -6.77
N SER A 52 17.39 11.36 -7.89
CA SER A 52 16.67 10.09 -8.02
C SER A 52 17.59 8.88 -7.83
N LEU A 53 18.81 8.92 -8.39
CA LEU A 53 19.79 7.85 -8.20
C LEU A 53 20.28 7.75 -6.75
N VAL A 54 20.59 8.89 -6.14
CA VAL A 54 21.00 8.98 -4.74
C VAL A 54 19.88 8.48 -3.83
N ASN A 55 18.63 8.86 -4.09
CA ASN A 55 17.48 8.35 -3.35
C ASN A 55 17.29 6.85 -3.57
N ALA A 56 17.36 6.34 -4.79
CA ALA A 56 17.26 4.90 -5.03
C ALA A 56 18.30 4.06 -4.27
N VAL A 57 19.53 4.59 -4.10
CA VAL A 57 20.63 3.89 -3.41
C VAL A 57 20.63 4.13 -1.91
N LEU A 58 20.44 5.37 -1.46
CA LEU A 58 20.57 5.76 -0.06
C LEU A 58 19.27 5.62 0.71
N TRP A 59 18.09 5.66 0.08
CA TRP A 59 16.81 5.61 0.77
C TRP A 59 16.65 4.41 1.72
N PRO A 60 17.07 3.18 1.39
CA PRO A 60 16.99 2.05 2.34
C PRO A 60 17.77 2.30 3.65
N ILE A 61 18.92 2.98 3.55
CA ILE A 61 19.77 3.30 4.70
C ILE A 61 19.21 4.51 5.45
N VAL A 62 18.89 5.57 4.71
CA VAL A 62 18.36 6.82 5.24
C VAL A 62 17.06 6.59 5.99
N SER A 63 16.10 5.88 5.38
CA SER A 63 14.80 5.59 6.00
C SER A 63 14.95 4.81 7.30
N TYR A 64 15.86 3.83 7.36
CA TYR A 64 16.12 3.07 8.59
C TYR A 64 16.56 3.95 9.76
N PHE A 65 17.54 4.84 9.55
CA PHE A 65 18.04 5.71 10.62
C PHE A 65 17.16 6.91 10.90
N SER A 66 16.45 7.42 9.89
CA SER A 66 15.64 8.64 10.01
C SER A 66 14.17 8.37 10.33
N LEU A 67 13.70 7.12 10.39
CA LEU A 67 12.29 6.78 10.57
C LEU A 67 11.64 7.54 11.74
N ARG A 68 12.29 7.54 12.91
CA ARG A 68 11.78 8.25 14.09
C ARG A 68 11.65 9.75 13.86
N PHE A 69 12.62 10.35 13.16
CA PHE A 69 12.60 11.77 12.82
C PHE A 69 11.51 12.09 11.77
N ILE A 70 11.36 11.26 10.74
CA ILE A 70 10.32 11.39 9.72
C ILE A 70 8.93 11.31 10.37
N VAL A 71 8.71 10.34 11.26
CA VAL A 71 7.43 10.20 11.98
C VAL A 71 7.16 11.40 12.89
N LEU A 72 8.17 11.87 13.65
CA LEU A 72 8.03 13.04 14.52
C LEU A 72 7.69 14.32 13.74
N THR A 73 8.15 14.42 12.49
CA THR A 73 7.92 15.57 11.61
C THR A 73 6.71 15.39 10.70
N ILE A 74 5.94 14.31 10.86
CA ILE A 74 4.77 13.98 10.02
C ILE A 74 5.16 13.98 8.53
N GLY A 75 6.32 13.41 8.21
CA GLY A 75 6.84 13.34 6.85
C GLY A 75 7.65 14.56 6.41
N PHE A 76 7.49 15.75 7.01
CA PHE A 76 8.25 16.95 6.58
C PHE A 76 9.77 16.82 6.70
N GLY A 77 10.24 15.91 7.55
CA GLY A 77 11.66 15.60 7.70
C GLY A 77 12.29 15.00 6.44
N THR A 78 11.51 14.38 5.54
CA THR A 78 12.03 13.84 4.27
C THR A 78 12.58 14.97 3.40
N PHE A 79 11.85 16.08 3.25
CA PHE A 79 12.30 17.23 2.47
C PHE A 79 13.56 17.88 3.04
N LEU A 80 13.76 17.82 4.36
CA LEU A 80 14.98 18.31 5.00
C LEU A 80 16.17 17.41 4.66
N ILE A 81 15.96 16.09 4.65
CA ILE A 81 16.97 15.12 4.26
C ILE A 81 17.29 15.25 2.76
N ASP A 82 16.27 15.29 1.91
CA ASP A 82 16.43 15.53 0.46
C ASP A 82 17.12 16.86 0.19
N GLY A 83 16.85 17.88 1.01
CA GLY A 83 17.53 19.17 0.95
C GLY A 83 19.02 19.10 1.23
N ILE A 84 19.41 18.30 2.23
CA ILE A 84 20.82 18.02 2.53
C ILE A 84 21.47 17.22 1.39
N LEU A 85 20.80 16.21 0.86
CA LEU A 85 21.29 15.42 -0.27
C LEU A 85 21.48 16.30 -1.51
N LEU A 86 20.50 17.16 -1.79
CA LEU A 86 20.55 18.11 -2.88
C LEU A 86 21.68 19.14 -2.70
N TYR A 87 21.91 19.61 -1.47
CA TYR A 87 23.06 20.45 -1.16
C TYR A 87 24.38 19.74 -1.49
N ILE A 88 24.54 18.49 -1.06
CA ILE A 88 25.72 17.68 -1.37
C ILE A 88 25.88 17.54 -2.89
N ILE A 89 24.81 17.23 -3.63
CA ILE A 89 24.82 17.15 -5.10
C ILE A 89 25.25 18.48 -5.72
N SER A 90 24.75 19.61 -5.21
CA SER A 90 25.10 20.93 -5.74
C SER A 90 26.60 21.26 -5.62
N LEU A 91 27.31 20.70 -4.63
CA LEU A 91 28.76 20.87 -4.51
C LEU A 91 29.54 20.26 -5.70
N PHE A 92 28.95 19.27 -6.39
CA PHE A 92 29.56 18.62 -7.55
C PHE A 92 29.11 19.21 -8.89
N ILE A 93 28.13 20.12 -8.89
CA ILE A 93 27.55 20.70 -10.11
C ILE A 93 27.93 22.18 -10.20
N PRO A 94 28.84 22.57 -11.11
CA PRO A 94 29.23 23.96 -11.29
C PRO A 94 28.02 24.83 -11.66
N GLY A 95 27.89 25.98 -10.98
CA GLY A 95 26.86 26.98 -11.29
C GLY A 95 25.50 26.76 -10.61
N VAL A 96 25.40 25.81 -9.68
CA VAL A 96 24.22 25.61 -8.84
C VAL A 96 24.54 26.06 -7.42
N TYR A 97 23.76 27.02 -6.92
CA TYR A 97 23.86 27.48 -5.54
C TYR A 97 22.51 27.34 -4.84
N ILE A 98 22.50 26.61 -3.74
CA ILE A 98 21.33 26.34 -2.91
C ILE A 98 21.64 26.84 -1.51
N SER A 99 20.82 27.75 -0.99
CA SER A 99 21.07 28.37 0.31
C SER A 99 19.78 28.73 1.05
N GLY A 100 19.84 28.69 2.37
CA GLY A 100 18.73 29.07 3.23
C GLY A 100 17.48 28.22 2.99
N ILE A 101 16.35 28.88 2.72
CA ILE A 101 15.05 28.21 2.58
C ILE A 101 14.95 27.34 1.31
N SER A 102 15.82 27.55 0.32
CA SER A 102 15.82 26.77 -0.91
C SER A 102 16.20 25.30 -0.70
N LEU A 103 16.92 25.01 0.40
CA LEU A 103 17.22 23.64 0.80
C LEU A 103 15.94 22.84 1.05
N PHE A 104 14.89 23.48 1.54
CA PHE A 104 13.62 22.82 1.82
C PHE A 104 12.60 23.02 0.69
N SER A 105 12.55 24.22 0.08
CA SER A 105 11.54 24.50 -0.95
C SER A 105 11.78 23.77 -2.26
N ILE A 106 13.03 23.43 -2.62
CA ILE A 106 13.32 22.65 -3.84
C ILE A 106 12.83 21.21 -3.72
N PRO A 107 13.24 20.43 -2.70
CA PRO A 107 12.73 19.07 -2.57
C PRO A 107 11.22 19.03 -2.46
N LEU A 108 10.62 19.99 -1.76
CA LEU A 108 9.17 20.13 -1.68
C LEU A 108 8.55 20.36 -3.06
N LEU A 109 9.13 21.25 -3.88
CA LEU A 109 8.67 21.50 -5.24
C LEU A 109 8.79 20.26 -6.13
N ILE A 110 9.93 19.57 -6.08
CA ILE A 110 10.15 18.33 -6.84
C ILE A 110 9.10 17.29 -6.43
N ALA A 111 8.88 17.08 -5.13
CA ALA A 111 7.89 16.14 -4.62
C ALA A 111 6.46 16.49 -5.05
N LEU A 112 6.10 17.79 -5.07
CA LEU A 112 4.80 18.24 -5.56
C LEU A 112 4.62 17.96 -7.06
N ILE A 113 5.63 18.27 -7.89
CA ILE A 113 5.60 17.98 -9.33
C ILE A 113 5.48 16.47 -9.56
N SER A 114 6.33 15.70 -8.90
CA SER A 114 6.38 14.24 -8.95
C SER A 114 5.03 13.62 -8.58
N SER A 115 4.43 14.05 -7.47
CA SER A 115 3.12 13.56 -7.01
C SER A 115 2.01 13.86 -8.02
N LEU A 116 1.95 15.10 -8.55
CA LEU A 116 0.95 15.47 -9.57
C LEU A 116 1.11 14.67 -10.86
N LEU A 117 2.36 14.47 -11.32
CA LEU A 117 2.63 13.68 -12.52
C LEU A 117 2.29 12.21 -12.32
N SER A 118 2.55 11.63 -11.14
CA SER A 118 2.20 10.25 -10.81
C SER A 118 0.70 10.01 -10.93
N ILE A 119 -0.12 10.95 -10.43
CA ILE A 119 -1.58 10.90 -10.52
C ILE A 119 -2.04 11.00 -11.98
N ILE A 120 -1.48 11.94 -12.75
CA ILE A 120 -1.90 12.17 -14.15
C ILE A 120 -1.50 11.00 -15.06
N LEU A 121 -0.32 10.42 -14.84
CA LEU A 121 0.23 9.37 -15.70
C LEU A 121 -0.13 7.95 -15.22
N ASN A 122 -0.82 7.83 -14.09
CA ASN A 122 -1.20 6.58 -13.45
C ASN A 122 -0.01 5.60 -13.34
N ILE A 123 1.07 6.11 -12.77
CA ILE A 123 2.28 5.35 -12.49
C ILE A 123 2.16 4.85 -11.05
N ASP A 124 1.76 3.58 -10.89
CA ASP A 124 1.70 2.91 -9.59
C ASP A 124 3.03 2.21 -9.30
N ASP A 125 3.94 2.92 -8.65
CA ASP A 125 5.29 2.42 -8.31
C ASP A 125 5.28 1.41 -7.13
N ASP A 126 4.20 1.40 -6.33
CA ASP A 126 4.16 0.69 -5.06
C ASP A 126 3.97 -0.83 -5.18
N THR A 127 3.25 -1.33 -6.20
CA THR A 127 2.85 -2.75 -6.23
C THR A 127 4.01 -3.72 -6.51
N SER A 128 5.02 -3.29 -7.26
CA SER A 128 6.12 -4.16 -7.71
C SER A 128 7.23 -4.33 -6.66
N TYR A 129 7.47 -3.32 -5.83
CA TYR A 129 8.52 -3.36 -4.80
C TYR A 129 8.16 -4.31 -3.66
N TYR A 130 6.92 -4.24 -3.14
CA TYR A 130 6.46 -5.12 -2.07
C TYR A 130 6.43 -6.59 -2.51
N HIS A 131 5.98 -6.89 -3.74
CA HIS A 131 5.88 -8.27 -4.21
C HIS A 131 7.25 -8.97 -4.23
N ASN A 132 8.27 -8.31 -4.77
CA ASN A 132 9.61 -8.91 -4.94
C ASN A 132 10.41 -9.05 -3.64
N ILE A 133 10.18 -8.17 -2.66
CA ILE A 133 10.84 -8.26 -1.35
C ILE A 133 10.11 -9.26 -0.46
N LEU A 134 8.78 -9.19 -0.40
CA LEU A 134 7.98 -10.14 0.38
C LEU A 134 8.19 -11.57 -0.12
N GLU A 135 8.26 -11.80 -1.43
CA GLU A 135 8.49 -13.15 -1.95
C GLU A 135 9.86 -13.72 -1.51
N LYS A 136 10.91 -12.89 -1.52
CA LYS A 136 12.26 -13.29 -1.07
C LYS A 136 12.31 -13.54 0.42
N GLU A 137 11.73 -12.64 1.23
CA GLU A 137 11.67 -12.79 2.68
C GLU A 137 10.80 -13.99 3.08
N MET A 138 9.64 -14.19 2.45
CA MET A 138 8.79 -15.35 2.68
C MET A 138 9.49 -16.66 2.32
N LYS A 139 10.21 -16.73 1.20
CA LYS A 139 11.01 -17.93 0.85
C LYS A 139 12.10 -18.24 1.86
N MET A 140 12.71 -17.21 2.47
CA MET A 140 13.73 -17.37 3.50
C MET A 140 13.14 -17.78 4.86
N ILE A 141 11.97 -17.24 5.23
CA ILE A 141 11.28 -17.51 6.50
C ILE A 141 10.56 -18.87 6.47
N TYR A 142 9.97 -19.25 5.35
CA TYR A 142 9.13 -20.45 5.19
C TYR A 142 9.81 -21.56 4.36
N SER A 143 11.14 -21.71 4.47
CA SER A 143 11.89 -22.78 3.79
C SER A 143 11.61 -24.19 4.33
N LYS A 144 10.68 -24.33 5.27
CA LYS A 144 10.35 -25.60 5.90
C LYS A 144 9.16 -26.18 5.15
N GLU A 145 9.38 -27.29 4.43
CA GLU A 145 8.27 -28.06 3.85
C GLU A 145 7.30 -28.45 4.98
N ILE A 146 6.08 -27.95 4.87
CA ILE A 146 4.97 -28.33 5.73
C ILE A 146 4.31 -29.53 5.04
N ASP A 147 4.43 -30.71 5.65
CA ASP A 147 3.92 -32.00 5.13
C ASP A 147 2.41 -32.20 5.44
N MET A 148 1.64 -31.11 5.44
CA MET A 148 0.20 -31.15 5.71
C MET A 148 -0.54 -30.34 4.65
N ASP A 149 -1.59 -30.94 4.10
CA ASP A 149 -2.55 -30.23 3.25
C ASP A 149 -3.28 -29.18 4.10
N GLY A 150 -3.15 -27.91 3.71
CA GLY A 150 -3.86 -26.79 4.30
C GLY A 150 -4.78 -26.11 3.29
N PHE A 151 -5.72 -25.31 3.76
CA PHE A 151 -6.51 -24.43 2.90
C PHE A 151 -6.28 -22.97 3.31
N ILE A 152 -6.35 -22.08 2.33
CA ILE A 152 -6.36 -20.64 2.56
C ILE A 152 -7.79 -20.17 2.40
N PHE A 153 -8.33 -19.55 3.45
CA PHE A 153 -9.62 -18.86 3.40
C PHE A 153 -9.36 -17.36 3.41
N LEU A 154 -9.79 -16.68 2.35
CA LEU A 154 -9.65 -15.23 2.21
C LEU A 154 -11.02 -14.57 2.36
N GLU A 155 -11.17 -13.75 3.39
CA GLU A 155 -12.31 -12.87 3.60
C GLU A 155 -11.93 -11.44 3.20
N ILE A 156 -12.75 -10.80 2.37
CA ILE A 156 -12.60 -9.37 2.03
C ILE A 156 -13.76 -8.63 2.69
N ASP A 157 -13.46 -7.93 3.78
CA ASP A 157 -14.48 -7.22 4.57
C ASP A 157 -15.20 -6.17 3.71
N GLY A 158 -16.53 -6.12 3.83
CA GLY A 158 -17.38 -5.19 3.08
C GLY A 158 -17.52 -5.47 1.57
N LEU A 159 -16.95 -6.55 1.03
CA LEU A 159 -17.07 -6.86 -0.39
C LEU A 159 -18.46 -7.41 -0.75
N SER A 160 -19.32 -6.53 -1.23
CA SER A 160 -20.62 -6.94 -1.76
C SER A 160 -20.51 -7.62 -3.12
N HIS A 161 -21.46 -8.52 -3.41
CA HIS A 161 -21.56 -9.19 -4.71
C HIS A 161 -21.59 -8.21 -5.89
N SER A 162 -22.32 -7.09 -5.77
CA SER A 162 -22.38 -6.09 -6.86
C SER A 162 -21.06 -5.35 -7.07
N THR A 163 -20.26 -5.17 -6.02
CA THR A 163 -18.93 -4.55 -6.13
C THR A 163 -17.95 -5.52 -6.80
N LEU A 164 -17.98 -6.81 -6.40
CA LEU A 164 -17.17 -7.85 -7.03
C LEU A 164 -17.49 -7.99 -8.52
N MET A 165 -18.78 -7.99 -8.91
CA MET A 165 -19.18 -8.07 -10.32
C MET A 165 -18.65 -6.89 -11.13
N LYS A 166 -18.74 -5.65 -10.61
CA LYS A 166 -18.19 -4.47 -11.28
C LYS A 166 -16.67 -4.57 -11.46
N ALA A 167 -15.94 -5.04 -10.45
CA ALA A 167 -14.50 -5.23 -10.53
C ALA A 167 -14.11 -6.28 -11.59
N LEU A 168 -14.89 -7.37 -11.70
CA LEU A 168 -14.70 -8.38 -12.75
C LEU A 168 -14.99 -7.80 -14.15
N GLU A 169 -16.09 -7.05 -14.31
CA GLU A 169 -16.46 -6.39 -15.57
C GLU A 169 -15.43 -5.35 -16.03
N ASN A 170 -14.84 -4.62 -15.09
CA ASN A 170 -13.79 -3.63 -15.36
C ASN A 170 -12.41 -4.25 -15.67
N GLY A 171 -12.24 -5.55 -15.41
CA GLY A 171 -10.95 -6.23 -15.57
C GLY A 171 -9.97 -6.04 -14.40
N ASP A 172 -10.45 -5.56 -13.24
CA ASP A 172 -9.63 -5.29 -12.05
C ASP A 172 -9.21 -6.59 -11.33
N MET A 173 -9.88 -7.72 -11.59
CA MET A 173 -9.62 -9.02 -10.96
C MET A 173 -9.38 -10.15 -11.99
N PRO A 174 -8.33 -10.06 -12.82
CA PRO A 174 -8.13 -10.96 -13.96
C PRO A 174 -7.96 -12.43 -13.57
N THR A 175 -7.32 -12.71 -12.42
CA THR A 175 -7.17 -14.08 -11.91
C THR A 175 -8.51 -14.71 -11.55
N LEU A 176 -9.38 -13.98 -10.84
CA LEU A 176 -10.70 -14.49 -10.45
C LEU A 176 -11.62 -14.64 -11.65
N SER A 177 -11.61 -13.68 -12.59
CA SER A 177 -12.40 -13.77 -13.84
C SER A 177 -12.02 -15.03 -14.61
N LYS A 178 -10.71 -15.29 -14.78
CA LYS A 178 -10.23 -16.51 -15.42
C LYS A 178 -10.70 -17.78 -14.70
N TRP A 179 -10.63 -17.84 -13.37
CA TRP A 179 -11.06 -19.01 -12.61
C TRP A 179 -12.56 -19.32 -12.79
N ILE A 180 -13.39 -18.29 -12.89
CA ILE A 180 -14.83 -18.40 -13.13
C ILE A 180 -15.10 -18.85 -14.58
N GLU A 181 -14.41 -18.23 -15.55
CA GLU A 181 -14.56 -18.52 -16.99
C GLU A 181 -14.11 -19.95 -17.35
N ASP A 182 -12.99 -20.39 -16.78
CA ASP A 182 -12.45 -21.76 -16.95
C ASP A 182 -13.33 -22.81 -16.25
N GLY A 183 -14.35 -22.39 -15.48
CA GLY A 183 -15.26 -23.28 -14.75
C GLY A 183 -14.65 -23.96 -13.52
N SER A 184 -13.41 -23.60 -13.16
CA SER A 184 -12.72 -24.12 -11.97
C SER A 184 -13.40 -23.67 -10.66
N HIS A 185 -13.99 -22.48 -10.67
CA HIS A 185 -14.67 -21.89 -9.52
C HIS A 185 -16.04 -21.35 -9.91
N LYS A 186 -16.94 -21.22 -8.93
CA LYS A 186 -18.28 -20.66 -9.12
C LYS A 186 -18.51 -19.53 -8.14
N LEU A 187 -19.08 -18.43 -8.62
CA LEU A 187 -19.53 -17.35 -7.76
C LEU A 187 -20.85 -17.74 -7.11
N ALA A 188 -20.86 -17.83 -5.79
CA ALA A 188 -22.06 -18.07 -4.99
C ALA A 188 -22.45 -16.78 -4.26
N LYS A 189 -23.69 -16.31 -4.47
CA LYS A 189 -24.24 -15.21 -3.69
C LYS A 189 -24.69 -15.72 -2.33
N TRP A 190 -24.28 -15.04 -1.27
CA TRP A 190 -24.75 -15.27 0.08
C TRP A 190 -25.45 -14.04 0.61
N GLU A 191 -26.57 -14.23 1.30
CA GLU A 191 -27.26 -13.19 2.06
C GLU A 191 -27.07 -13.51 3.53
N THR A 192 -26.47 -12.56 4.26
CA THR A 192 -26.21 -12.73 5.69
C THR A 192 -27.50 -12.59 6.48
N ASP A 193 -27.54 -13.23 7.64
CA ASP A 193 -28.56 -12.95 8.62
C ASP A 193 -28.35 -11.58 9.28
N LEU A 194 -29.33 -11.17 10.09
CA LEU A 194 -29.16 -10.00 10.95
C LEU A 194 -28.50 -10.48 12.25
N SER A 195 -27.33 -9.97 12.63
CA SER A 195 -26.66 -8.77 12.12
C SER A 195 -25.66 -9.06 10.99
N SER A 196 -25.60 -8.22 9.96
CA SER A 196 -24.60 -8.29 8.87
C SER A 196 -23.26 -7.64 9.28
N GLN A 197 -22.88 -7.74 10.55
CA GLN A 197 -21.67 -7.15 11.13
C GLN A 197 -20.51 -8.14 11.05
N THR A 198 -19.29 -7.63 10.96
CA THR A 198 -18.08 -8.45 10.86
C THR A 198 -18.01 -9.50 11.98
N SER A 199 -18.33 -9.13 13.23
CA SER A 199 -18.24 -10.07 14.36
C SER A 199 -19.22 -11.24 14.27
N SER A 200 -20.45 -11.03 13.80
CA SER A 200 -21.44 -12.11 13.63
C SER A 200 -21.14 -12.94 12.39
N SER A 201 -20.74 -12.31 11.29
CA SER A 201 -20.37 -13.03 10.06
C SER A 201 -19.15 -13.93 10.27
N GLN A 202 -18.08 -13.41 10.91
CA GLN A 202 -16.89 -14.20 11.21
C GLN A 202 -17.17 -15.35 12.17
N ALA A 203 -17.98 -15.13 13.21
CA ALA A 203 -18.43 -16.21 14.11
C ALA A 203 -19.16 -17.31 13.34
N GLY A 204 -20.06 -16.93 12.42
CA GLY A 204 -20.79 -17.85 11.55
C GLY A 204 -19.87 -18.64 10.62
N ILE A 205 -18.91 -17.98 9.97
CA ILE A 205 -17.94 -18.61 9.06
C ILE A 205 -17.02 -19.58 9.82
N LEU A 206 -16.46 -19.14 10.95
CA LEU A 206 -15.39 -19.85 11.64
C LEU A 206 -15.92 -20.95 12.57
N HIS A 207 -17.05 -20.73 13.25
CA HIS A 207 -17.62 -21.68 14.21
C HIS A 207 -18.89 -22.37 13.70
N GLY A 208 -19.43 -21.95 12.56
CA GLY A 208 -20.75 -22.41 12.09
C GLY A 208 -21.90 -21.90 12.96
N ASN A 209 -21.66 -20.92 13.84
CA ASN A 209 -22.62 -20.42 14.81
C ASN A 209 -22.33 -18.96 15.18
N ASN A 210 -23.29 -18.09 14.94
CA ASN A 210 -23.25 -16.65 15.23
C ASN A 210 -24.38 -16.22 16.20
N SER A 211 -24.97 -17.18 16.93
CA SER A 211 -26.11 -16.94 17.81
C SER A 211 -25.80 -15.90 18.89
N ASN A 212 -26.74 -14.99 19.14
CA ASN A 212 -26.64 -13.95 20.17
C ASN A 212 -25.44 -13.00 20.02
N ILE A 213 -25.01 -12.71 18.79
CA ILE A 213 -24.03 -11.66 18.46
C ILE A 213 -24.74 -10.57 17.63
N PRO A 214 -25.50 -9.65 18.26
CA PRO A 214 -26.36 -8.71 17.54
C PRO A 214 -25.61 -7.52 16.92
N ALA A 215 -24.41 -7.21 17.40
CA ALA A 215 -23.61 -6.07 16.95
C ALA A 215 -22.16 -6.21 17.43
N PHE A 216 -21.29 -5.29 16.99
CA PHE A 216 -19.93 -5.18 17.50
C PHE A 216 -19.85 -4.96 19.03
N ARG A 217 -20.83 -4.22 19.58
CA ARG A 217 -21.01 -4.02 21.02
C ARG A 217 -22.49 -4.10 21.39
N TRP A 218 -22.78 -4.74 22.51
CA TRP A 218 -24.15 -4.85 23.03
C TRP A 218 -24.16 -4.91 24.55
N ILE A 219 -25.36 -4.80 25.13
CA ILE A 219 -25.59 -4.86 26.58
C ILE A 219 -26.30 -6.16 26.92
N GLU A 220 -25.77 -6.92 27.88
CA GLU A 220 -26.40 -8.11 28.44
C GLU A 220 -27.16 -7.75 29.72
N LYS A 221 -28.49 -7.60 29.60
CA LYS A 221 -29.36 -7.19 30.72
C LYS A 221 -29.33 -8.18 31.88
N GLU A 222 -29.21 -9.47 31.59
CA GLU A 222 -29.17 -10.54 32.60
C GLU A 222 -27.86 -10.53 33.42
N ASN A 223 -26.83 -9.84 32.93
CA ASN A 223 -25.50 -9.79 33.53
C ASN A 223 -25.20 -8.38 34.08
N ASP A 224 -26.12 -7.82 34.88
CA ASP A 224 -26.00 -6.48 35.48
C ASP A 224 -25.68 -5.36 34.45
N ASN A 225 -26.37 -5.43 33.30
CA ASN A 225 -26.16 -4.53 32.16
C ASN A 225 -24.70 -4.49 31.67
N ARG A 226 -23.97 -5.61 31.79
CA ARG A 226 -22.60 -5.72 31.30
C ARG A 226 -22.54 -5.40 29.80
N VAL A 227 -21.59 -4.54 29.44
CA VAL A 227 -21.26 -4.24 28.04
C VAL A 227 -20.32 -5.32 27.52
N ILE A 228 -20.72 -5.93 26.40
CA ILE A 228 -19.92 -6.90 25.65
C ILE A 228 -19.39 -6.24 24.38
N SER A 229 -18.15 -6.55 24.01
CA SER A 229 -17.45 -6.03 22.82
C SER A 229 -16.73 -7.19 22.14
N SER A 230 -16.93 -7.38 20.84
CA SER A 230 -16.40 -8.52 20.07
C SER A 230 -14.86 -8.56 19.99
N ASN A 231 -14.19 -7.45 20.32
CA ASN A 231 -12.73 -7.31 20.29
C ASN A 231 -12.06 -7.23 21.68
N GLY A 232 -12.84 -7.32 22.77
CA GLY A 232 -12.28 -7.27 24.13
C GLY A 232 -11.81 -8.66 24.55
N ARG A 233 -10.54 -8.81 24.97
CA ARG A 233 -9.93 -10.12 25.29
C ARG A 233 -10.84 -11.06 26.10
N ASP A 234 -11.34 -10.59 27.24
CA ASP A 234 -12.20 -11.38 28.14
C ASP A 234 -13.59 -11.67 27.55
N ASN A 235 -14.09 -10.77 26.70
CA ASN A 235 -15.40 -10.90 26.05
C ASN A 235 -15.32 -11.85 24.85
N SER A 236 -14.23 -11.81 24.07
CA SER A 236 -14.01 -12.71 22.93
C SER A 236 -13.92 -14.17 23.38
N GLU A 237 -13.19 -14.47 24.46
CA GLU A 237 -13.13 -15.83 25.03
C GLU A 237 -14.51 -16.31 25.52
N LEU A 238 -15.29 -15.42 26.14
CA LEU A 238 -16.64 -15.72 26.58
C LEU A 238 -17.57 -16.02 25.39
N ILE A 239 -17.49 -15.23 24.32
CA ILE A 239 -18.27 -15.41 23.10
C ILE A 239 -17.91 -16.75 22.46
N GLU A 240 -16.61 -17.03 22.29
CA GLU A 240 -16.12 -18.27 21.70
C GLU A 240 -16.64 -19.51 22.44
N LYS A 241 -16.58 -19.51 23.79
CA LYS A 241 -17.12 -20.60 24.62
C LYS A 241 -18.61 -20.83 24.40
N ARG A 242 -19.38 -19.81 24.03
CA ARG A 242 -20.83 -19.91 23.78
C ARG A 242 -21.16 -20.43 22.39
N ILE A 243 -20.35 -20.09 21.39
CA ILE A 243 -20.66 -20.41 19.98
C ILE A 243 -19.91 -21.63 19.45
N SER A 244 -18.72 -21.94 19.98
CA SER A 244 -17.87 -23.00 19.48
C SER A 244 -18.41 -24.38 19.84
N ASN A 245 -18.44 -25.27 18.86
CA ASN A 245 -18.75 -26.70 19.02
C ASN A 245 -17.49 -27.57 18.90
N GLY A 246 -16.31 -26.96 18.81
CA GLY A 246 -15.03 -27.65 18.62
C GLY A 246 -14.82 -28.28 17.24
N LYS A 247 -15.67 -27.97 16.24
CA LYS A 247 -15.62 -28.54 14.88
C LYS A 247 -15.52 -27.47 13.78
N GLY A 248 -15.25 -26.22 14.14
CA GLY A 248 -15.11 -25.10 13.21
C GLY A 248 -13.74 -25.01 12.53
N LEU A 249 -13.56 -24.00 11.68
CA LEU A 249 -12.30 -23.69 10.97
C LEU A 249 -11.16 -23.20 11.89
N LEU A 250 -11.41 -23.12 13.20
CA LEU A 250 -10.44 -22.80 14.24
C LEU A 250 -10.26 -23.95 15.25
N SER A 251 -10.78 -25.14 14.93
CA SER A 251 -10.67 -26.29 15.82
C SER A 251 -9.24 -26.84 15.82
N ASN A 252 -8.77 -27.39 16.93
CA ASN A 252 -7.43 -28.02 17.02
C ASN A 252 -6.23 -27.08 16.74
N ASN A 253 -6.34 -25.80 17.14
CA ASN A 253 -5.33 -24.72 16.92
C ASN A 253 -5.27 -24.16 15.49
N GLY A 254 -6.33 -24.34 14.71
CA GLY A 254 -6.45 -23.90 13.32
C GLY A 254 -7.25 -24.92 12.55
#